data_AF-A0AA38GAQ0-F1
#
_entry.id   AF-A0AA38GAQ0-F1
#
_cell.length_a   1.000
_cell.length_b   1.000
_cell.length_c   1.000
_cell.angle_alpha   90.00
_cell.angle_beta   90.00
_cell.angle_gamma   90.00
#
_symmetry.space_group_name_H-M   'P 1'
#
loop_
_entity.id
_entity.type
_entity.pdbx_description
1 polymer ?
#
loop_
_entity_poly.entity_id
_entity_poly.type
_entity_poly.pdbx_seq_one_letter_code
_entity_poly.pdbx_strand_id
1 'polypeptide(L)' 'WWANSSVFHWDFFRHRHVELYFWWVCSLFEPQFSAARIGFTKLATSFCLIDDIYDTYGTLDELVPFTEGLI' A
#
# COMPACT_ATOMS: atom_id res chain seq x y z
N TRP A 1 -2.29 10.48 -7.17
CA TRP A 1 -3.12 9.94 -6.07
C TRP A 1 -2.29 9.84 -4.81
N TRP A 2 -1.13 9.17 -4.85
CA TRP A 2 -0.29 8.98 -3.67
C TRP A 2 0.14 10.30 -3.04
N ALA A 3 0.72 11.21 -3.81
CA ALA A 3 1.07 12.56 -3.32
C ALA A 3 -0.12 13.41 -2.81
N ASN A 4 -1.37 13.03 -3.13
CA ASN A 4 -2.57 13.71 -2.64
C ASN A 4 -3.20 12.98 -1.44
N SER A 5 -2.63 11.87 -0.97
CA SER A 5 -3.11 11.18 0.22
C SER A 5 -2.57 11.85 1.47
N SER A 6 -3.34 11.83 2.57
CA SER A 6 -2.87 12.31 3.87
C SER A 6 -1.64 11.56 4.38
N VAL A 7 -1.50 10.30 3.95
CA VAL A 7 -0.43 9.37 4.33
C VAL A 7 0.92 9.75 3.71
N PHE A 8 0.93 10.46 2.58
CA PHE A 8 2.17 10.81 1.88
C PHE A 8 3.16 11.60 2.75
N HIS A 9 2.65 12.38 3.70
CA HIS A 9 3.46 13.21 4.59
C HIS A 9 3.99 12.48 5.82
N TRP A 10 3.70 11.18 5.97
CA TRP A 10 4.16 10.43 7.14
C TRP A 10 5.50 9.78 6.79
N ASP A 11 6.56 10.26 7.43
CA ASP A 11 7.95 9.76 7.25
C ASP A 11 8.13 8.31 7.71
N PHE A 12 7.12 7.76 8.36
CA PHE A 12 7.03 6.41 8.88
C PHE A 12 6.94 5.34 7.77
N PHE A 13 6.28 5.63 6.65
CA PHE A 13 5.99 4.61 5.64
C PHE A 13 7.00 4.59 4.51
N ARG A 14 7.32 3.38 4.04
CA ARG A 14 8.16 3.22 2.85
C ARG A 14 7.36 3.58 1.59
N HIS A 15 7.79 4.61 0.86
CA HIS A 15 7.12 5.03 -0.39
C HIS A 15 7.40 4.08 -1.58
N ARG A 16 6.80 2.88 -1.56
CA ARG A 16 7.04 1.82 -2.58
C ARG A 16 6.10 1.82 -3.78
N HIS A 17 5.21 2.81 -3.88
CA HIS A 17 4.19 2.87 -4.94
C HIS A 17 4.75 2.79 -6.38
N VAL A 18 5.94 3.33 -6.66
CA VAL A 18 6.59 3.23 -7.98
C VAL A 18 7.08 1.80 -8.25
N GLU A 19 7.71 1.17 -7.26
CA GLU A 19 8.18 -0.22 -7.33
C GLU A 19 6.99 -1.18 -7.54
N LEU A 20 5.92 -1.00 -6.79
CA LEU A 20 4.70 -1.80 -6.91
C LEU A 20 4.04 -1.61 -8.29
N TYR A 21 4.03 -0.39 -8.83
CA TYR A 21 3.56 -0.17 -10.20
C TYR A 21 4.42 -0.93 -11.21
N PHE A 22 5.74 -0.90 -11.03
CA PHE A 22 6.67 -1.62 -11.89
C PHE A 22 6.42 -3.14 -11.84
N TRP A 23 6.17 -3.72 -10.66
CA TRP A 23 5.78 -5.13 -10.54
C TRP A 23 4.54 -5.46 -11.38
N TRP A 24 3.51 -4.61 -11.34
CA TRP A 24 2.31 -4.82 -12.17
C TRP A 24 2.54 -4.59 -13.65
N VAL A 25 3.48 -3.72 -14.03
CA VAL A 25 3.92 -3.58 -15.43
C VAL A 25 4.61 -4.86 -15.90
N CYS A 26 5.46 -5.49 -15.07
CA CYS A 26 6.10 -6.76 -15.42
C CYS A 26 5.10 -7.90 -15.61
N SER A 27 4.03 -7.94 -14.81
CA SER A 27 3.03 -9.01 -14.86
C SER A 27 1.93 -8.78 -15.90
N LEU A 28 1.52 -7.53 -16.13
CA LEU A 28 0.39 -7.15 -16.98
C LEU A 28 0.83 -6.03 -17.93
N PHE A 29 1.80 -6.28 -18.80
CA PHE A 29 2.43 -5.23 -19.60
C PHE A 29 1.51 -4.68 -20.71
N GLU A 30 0.48 -5.42 -21.12
CA GLU A 30 -0.34 -5.05 -22.26
C GLU A 30 -1.12 -3.74 -22.02
N PRO A 31 -1.24 -2.85 -23.02
CA PRO A 31 -1.84 -1.52 -22.84
C PRO A 31 -3.27 -1.54 -22.30
N GLN A 32 -4.07 -2.55 -22.68
CA GLN A 32 -5.46 -2.69 -22.24
C GLN A 32 -5.61 -2.86 -20.71
N PHE A 33 -4.57 -3.34 -20.02
CA PHE A 33 -4.60 -3.56 -18.58
C PHE A 33 -4.12 -2.36 -17.75
N SER A 34 -3.99 -1.17 -18.36
CA SER A 34 -3.55 0.05 -17.67
C SER A 34 -4.38 0.37 -16.41
N ALA A 35 -5.71 0.26 -16.49
CA ALA A 35 -6.59 0.47 -15.35
C ALA A 35 -6.36 -0.55 -14.23
N ALA A 36 -6.15 -1.83 -14.60
CA ALA A 36 -5.85 -2.89 -13.65
C ALA A 36 -4.51 -2.64 -12.93
N ARG A 37 -3.45 -2.28 -13.67
CA ARG A 37 -2.15 -1.91 -13.07
C ARG A 37 -2.28 -0.77 -12.06
N ILE A 38 -3.03 0.28 -12.40
CA ILE A 38 -3.26 1.41 -11.49
C ILE A 38 -4.05 0.94 -10.24
N GLY A 39 -5.11 0.16 -10.42
CA GLY A 39 -5.92 -0.38 -9.33
C GLY A 39 -5.12 -1.26 -8.38
N PHE A 40 -4.38 -2.22 -8.91
CA PHE A 40 -3.54 -3.11 -8.11
C PHE A 40 -2.38 -2.39 -7.43
N THR A 41 -1.79 -1.37 -8.06
CA THR A 41 -0.76 -0.57 -7.41
C THR A 41 -1.32 0.15 -6.19
N LYS A 42 -2.53 0.72 -6.29
CA LYS A 42 -3.20 1.36 -5.15
C LYS A 42 -3.46 0.37 -4.03
N LEU A 43 -4.01 -0.81 -4.35
CA LEU A 43 -4.25 -1.88 -3.38
C LEU A 43 -2.96 -2.36 -2.70
N ALA A 44 -1.93 -2.67 -3.50
CA ALA A 44 -0.64 -3.11 -2.99
C ALA A 44 0.02 -2.05 -2.10
N THR A 45 -0.10 -0.77 -2.46
CA THR A 45 0.43 0.34 -1.64
C THR A 45 -0.29 0.41 -0.29
N SER A 46 -1.61 0.22 -0.26
CA SER A 46 -2.38 0.14 1.00
C SER A 46 -2.00 -1.08 1.84
N PHE A 47 -1.74 -2.24 1.21
CA PHE A 47 -1.27 -3.42 1.94
C PHE A 47 0.12 -3.22 2.53
N CYS A 48 1.06 -2.60 1.81
CA CYS A 48 2.37 -2.27 2.37
C CYS A 48 2.28 -1.30 3.55
N LEU A 49 1.31 -0.37 3.53
CA LEU A 49 1.06 0.49 4.68
C LEU A 49 0.61 -0.32 5.90
N ILE A 50 -0.33 -1.25 5.71
CA ILE A 50 -0.80 -2.12 6.79
C ILE A 50 0.35 -3.01 7.28
N ASP A 51 1.13 -3.58 6.37
CA ASP A 51 2.32 -4.39 6.67
C ASP A 51 3.33 -3.63 7.54
N ASP A 52 3.68 -2.38 7.18
CA ASP A 52 4.57 -1.54 7.98
C ASP A 52 4.00 -1.32 9.40
N ILE A 53 2.68 -1.09 9.54
CA ILE A 53 2.01 -0.98 10.85
C ILE A 53 2.18 -2.27 11.67
N TYR A 54 1.94 -3.44 11.09
CA TYR A 54 2.02 -4.71 11.85
C TYR A 54 3.46 -5.17 12.13
N ASP A 55 4.40 -4.96 11.21
CA ASP A 55 5.75 -5.55 11.28
C ASP A 55 6.76 -4.65 12.01
N THR A 56 6.66 -3.34 11.85
CA THR A 56 7.70 -2.41 12.36
C THR A 56 7.24 -1.57 13.54
N TYR A 57 5.97 -1.19 13.58
CA TYR A 57 5.59 -0.01 14.36
C TYR A 57 4.46 -0.19 15.37
N GLY A 58 3.54 -1.12 15.12
CA GLY A 58 2.41 -1.38 16.01
C GLY A 58 2.85 -2.22 17.20
N THR A 59 2.41 -1.82 18.39
CA THR A 59 2.48 -2.67 19.58
C THR A 59 1.27 -3.61 19.63
N LEU A 60 1.36 -4.74 20.33
CA LEU A 60 0.24 -5.68 20.44
C LEU A 60 -1.06 -5.02 20.95
N ASP A 61 -0.94 -4.09 21.90
CA ASP A 61 -2.07 -3.37 22.48
C ASP A 61 -2.76 -2.44 21.47
N GLU A 62 -2.04 -1.96 20.46
CA GLU A 62 -2.58 -1.14 19.36
C GLU A 62 -3.09 -2.00 18.20
N LEU A 63 -2.42 -3.12 17.91
CA LEU A 63 -2.74 -4.01 16.79
C LEU A 63 -4.02 -4.81 17.01
N VAL A 64 -4.35 -5.19 18.24
CA VAL A 64 -5.59 -5.91 18.55
C VAL A 64 -6.84 -5.08 18.19
N PRO A 65 -7.03 -3.85 18.73
CA PRO A 65 -8.17 -3.02 18.36
C PRO A 65 -8.12 -2.58 16.89
N PHE A 66 -6.93 -2.39 16.30
CA PHE A 66 -6.80 -2.13 14.87
C PHE A 66 -7.35 -3.28 14.02
N THR A 67 -7.03 -4.53 14.39
CA THR A 67 -7.52 -5.74 13.68
C THR A 67 -9.03 -5.89 13.83
N GLU A 68 -9.57 -5.67 15.02
CA GLU A 68 -11.02 -5.74 15.28
C GLU A 68 -11.80 -4.69 14.48
N GLY A 69 -11.24 -3.48 14.31
CA GLY A 69 -11.86 -2.44 13.49
C GLY A 69 -11.78 -2.68 11.98
N LEU A 70 -10.92 -3.60 11.54
CA LEU A 70 -10.71 -3.93 10.13
C LEU A 70 -11.66 -5.04 9.62
N ILE A 71 -12.21 -5.86 10.53
CA ILE A 71 -13.07 -7.02 10.28
C ILE A 71 -14.55 -6.62 10.48
#